data_AF-A0A0S8GUS6-F1
#
_entry.id   AF-A0A0S8GUS6-F1
#
_cell.length_a   1.000
_cell.length_b   1.000
_cell.length_c   1.000
_cell.angle_alpha   90.00
_cell.angle_beta   90.00
_cell.angle_gamma   90.00
#
_symmetry.space_group_name_H-M   'P 1'
#
loop_
_entity.id
_entity.type
_entity.pdbx_description
1 polymer ?
#
loop_
_entity_poly.entity_id
_entity_poly.type
_entity_poly.pdbx_seq_one_letter_code
_entity_poly.pdbx_strand_id
1 'polypeptide(L)'
;MAHVGSFDHLVYMEPFKVEPKVELWDTPPNYRRFPAGEGLPDQMKVWRIQNVAEKGKASGGSVVSPYRMAERQGAEILAAGMSTSKGYGGIGVARYGHLLYWGYSGMPEQMTDAGKNFFVNSIFYMNKVGK
;
A
#
# COMPACT_ATOMS: atom_id res chain seq x y z
N MET A 1 -3.83 -2.45 -4.82
CA MET A 1 -4.66 -2.37 -3.58
C MET A 1 -3.73 -2.33 -2.37
N ALA A 2 -4.22 -1.84 -1.24
CA ALA A 2 -3.56 -1.85 0.05
C ALA A 2 -4.43 -2.55 1.09
N HIS A 3 -3.82 -3.21 2.08
CA HIS A 3 -4.52 -3.60 3.31
C HIS A 3 -4.92 -2.35 4.06
N VAL A 4 -6.11 -2.36 4.66
CA VAL A 4 -6.55 -1.23 5.50
C VAL A 4 -5.72 -1.20 6.78
N GLY A 5 -5.09 -0.05 7.04
CA GLY A 5 -4.35 0.26 8.27
C GLY A 5 -4.85 1.56 8.89
N SER A 6 -4.04 2.18 9.75
CA SER A 6 -4.33 3.54 10.23
C SER A 6 -4.17 4.54 9.09
N PHE A 7 -5.10 5.51 9.04
CA PHE A 7 -5.05 6.66 8.13
C PHE A 7 -4.60 7.94 8.86
N ASP A 8 -4.06 7.81 10.07
CA ASP A 8 -3.61 8.92 10.92
C ASP A 8 -2.17 9.34 10.58
N HIS A 9 -1.91 9.57 9.30
CA HIS A 9 -0.60 10.02 8.83
C HIS A 9 -0.77 11.20 7.87
N LEU A 10 0.21 12.11 7.85
CA LEU A 10 0.16 13.33 7.03
C LEU A 10 -0.11 13.05 5.55
N VAL A 11 0.40 11.94 5.02
CA VAL A 11 0.13 11.50 3.63
C VAL A 11 -1.35 11.27 3.31
N TYR A 12 -2.20 11.08 4.32
CA TYR A 12 -3.65 10.92 4.14
C TYR A 12 -4.41 12.23 4.30
N MET A 13 -3.75 13.29 4.80
CA MET A 13 -4.38 14.54 5.20
C MET A 13 -3.95 15.73 4.34
N GLU A 14 -2.69 15.76 3.89
CA GLU A 14 -2.10 16.93 3.24
C GLU A 14 -1.25 16.60 2.00
N PRO A 15 -1.26 17.48 0.97
CA PRO A 15 -2.06 18.69 0.86
C PRO A 15 -3.53 18.43 0.48
N PHE A 16 -3.85 17.22 0.02
CA PHE A 16 -5.22 16.86 -0.34
C PHE A 16 -5.75 15.79 0.60
N LYS A 17 -6.97 15.95 1.11
CA LYS A 17 -7.60 14.90 1.90
C LYS A 17 -7.72 13.61 1.07
N VAL A 18 -7.25 12.50 1.61
CA VAL A 18 -7.42 11.16 1.02
C VAL A 18 -8.68 10.55 1.61
N GLU A 19 -9.59 10.10 0.75
CA GLU A 19 -10.82 9.42 1.16
C GLU A 19 -10.81 7.97 0.65
N PRO A 20 -10.22 7.02 1.40
CA PRO A 20 -10.07 5.64 0.97
C PRO A 20 -11.42 4.95 0.78
N LYS A 21 -11.65 4.39 -0.42
CA LYS A 21 -12.75 3.45 -0.63
C LYS A 21 -12.31 2.05 -0.16
N VAL A 22 -12.90 1.61 0.96
CA VAL A 22 -12.66 0.27 1.51
C VAL A 22 -13.61 -0.73 0.87
N GLU A 23 -13.05 -1.86 0.44
CA GLU A 23 -13.76 -2.97 -0.19
C GLU A 23 -13.39 -4.28 0.51
N LEU A 24 -14.28 -5.28 0.46
CA LEU A 24 -13.94 -6.65 0.86
C LEU A 24 -13.44 -7.41 -0.35
N TRP A 25 -12.30 -8.07 -0.20
CA TRP A 25 -11.66 -8.89 -1.23
C TRP A 25 -11.24 -10.23 -0.66
N ASP A 26 -11.28 -11.26 -1.50
CA ASP A 26 -10.79 -12.58 -1.14
C ASP A 26 -9.29 -12.51 -0.80
N THR A 27 -8.92 -13.18 0.28
CA THR A 27 -7.53 -13.30 0.70
C THR A 27 -6.73 -14.00 -0.38
N PRO A 28 -5.64 -13.39 -0.89
CA PRO A 28 -4.83 -14.01 -1.94
C PRO A 28 -4.37 -15.41 -1.50
N PRO A 29 -4.63 -16.47 -2.29
CA PRO A 29 -4.33 -17.84 -1.87
C PRO A 29 -2.85 -18.07 -1.53
N ASN A 30 -1.95 -17.30 -2.17
CA ASN A 30 -0.52 -17.37 -1.90
C ASN A 30 -0.16 -16.92 -0.48
N TYR A 31 -0.97 -16.09 0.21
CA TYR A 31 -0.66 -15.61 1.56
C TYR A 31 -0.52 -16.74 2.56
N ARG A 32 -1.36 -17.78 2.45
CA ARG A 32 -1.32 -18.96 3.31
C ARG A 32 0.00 -19.74 3.21
N ARG A 33 0.82 -19.49 2.18
CA ARG A 33 2.13 -20.14 1.97
C ARG A 33 3.30 -19.36 2.57
N PHE A 34 3.06 -18.16 3.12
CA PHE A 34 4.08 -17.32 3.74
C PHE A 34 3.89 -17.27 5.26
N PRO A 35 4.96 -16.99 6.03
CA PRO A 35 4.83 -16.75 7.46
C PRO A 35 3.86 -15.60 7.75
N ALA A 36 3.12 -15.70 8.86
CA ALA A 36 1.98 -14.85 9.21
C ALA A 36 0.74 -14.98 8.29
N GLY A 37 0.73 -15.97 7.40
CA GLY A 37 -0.42 -16.33 6.58
C GLY A 37 -1.44 -17.24 7.27
N GLU A 38 -1.00 -17.99 8.30
CA GLU A 38 -1.87 -18.88 9.07
C GLU A 38 -2.92 -18.07 9.85
N GLY A 39 -4.18 -18.52 9.81
CA GLY A 39 -5.28 -17.86 10.52
C GLY A 39 -5.82 -16.57 9.89
N LEU A 40 -5.33 -16.15 8.72
CA LEU A 40 -5.93 -15.02 7.99
C LEU A 40 -7.37 -15.35 7.59
N PRO A 41 -8.32 -14.39 7.68
CA PRO A 41 -9.70 -14.61 7.24
C PRO A 41 -9.76 -14.90 5.73
N ASP A 42 -10.87 -15.46 5.26
CA ASP A 42 -11.05 -15.74 3.83
C ASP A 42 -11.28 -14.48 3.00
N GLN A 43 -11.76 -13.41 3.63
CA GLN A 43 -11.90 -12.08 3.04
C GLN A 43 -11.28 -11.01 3.94
N MET A 44 -10.73 -9.98 3.31
CA MET A 44 -10.05 -8.88 3.99
C MET A 44 -10.51 -7.53 3.47
N LYS A 45 -10.49 -6.54 4.38
CA LYS A 45 -10.73 -5.14 4.02
C LYS A 45 -9.50 -4.58 3.33
N VAL A 46 -9.70 -4.08 2.11
CA VAL A 46 -8.64 -3.50 1.28
C VAL A 46 -9.06 -2.14 0.77
N TRP A 47 -8.09 -1.26 0.60
CA TRP A 47 -8.27 0.00 -0.08
C TRP A 47 -7.81 -0.10 -1.53
N ARG A 48 -8.70 0.29 -2.45
CA ARG A 48 -8.39 0.38 -3.88
C ARG A 48 -7.69 1.70 -4.19
N ILE A 49 -6.38 1.61 -4.45
CA ILE A 49 -5.56 2.75 -4.88
C ILE A 49 -5.60 2.95 -6.40
N GLN A 50 -5.58 1.84 -7.16
CA GLN A 50 -5.60 1.84 -8.63
C GLN A 50 -6.58 0.79 -9.18
N ASN A 51 -7.03 1.02 -10.41
CA ASN A 51 -7.98 0.24 -11.19
C ASN A 51 -7.30 -0.65 -12.24
N VAL A 52 -6.03 -1.03 -12.02
CA VAL A 52 -5.26 -1.91 -12.92
C VAL A 52 -5.56 -3.40 -12.69
N ALA A 53 -6.13 -3.72 -11.53
CA ALA A 53 -6.53 -5.08 -11.17
C ALA A 53 -7.90 -5.44 -11.75
N GLU A 54 -7.97 -6.50 -12.55
CA GLU A 54 -9.23 -7.22 -12.77
C GLU A 54 -9.74 -7.80 -11.43
N LYS A 55 -11.06 -7.92 -11.29
CA LYS A 55 -11.68 -8.56 -10.11
C LYS A 55 -11.10 -9.97 -9.95
N GLY A 56 -10.47 -10.25 -8.81
CA GLY A 56 -9.82 -11.54 -8.53
C GLY A 56 -8.33 -11.66 -8.92
N LYS A 57 -7.72 -10.65 -9.55
CA LYS A 57 -6.26 -10.61 -9.81
C LYS A 57 -5.65 -9.38 -9.17
N ALA A 58 -4.86 -9.53 -8.10
CA ALA A 58 -4.13 -8.40 -7.55
C ALA A 58 -3.06 -7.93 -8.57
N SER A 59 -3.34 -6.85 -9.30
CA SER A 59 -2.30 -6.07 -9.97
C SER A 59 -1.33 -5.59 -8.89
N GLY A 60 -0.02 -5.64 -9.18
CA GLY A 60 1.06 -5.22 -8.29
C GLY A 60 0.68 -4.06 -7.37
N GLY A 61 0.90 -4.27 -6.08
CA GLY A 61 0.62 -3.29 -5.04
C GLY A 61 1.60 -3.37 -3.88
N SER A 62 2.74 -4.05 -4.08
CA SER A 62 3.78 -4.19 -3.08
C SER A 62 5.17 -4.14 -3.71
N VAL A 63 6.02 -3.24 -3.19
CA VAL A 63 7.40 -3.03 -3.63
C VAL A 63 8.35 -3.96 -2.90
N VAL A 64 8.20 -4.07 -1.57
CA VAL A 64 9.18 -4.70 -0.69
C VAL A 64 8.50 -5.72 0.23
N SER A 65 9.21 -6.81 0.54
CA SER A 65 8.80 -7.77 1.58
C SER A 65 8.89 -7.14 2.98
N PRO A 66 7.93 -7.36 3.89
CA PRO A 66 7.89 -6.72 5.21
C PRO A 66 9.20 -6.86 5.99
N TYR A 67 9.77 -8.07 5.97
CA TYR A 67 10.97 -8.44 6.72
C TYR A 67 12.18 -7.55 6.44
N ARG A 68 12.31 -7.02 5.21
CA ARG A 68 13.50 -6.25 4.81
C ARG A 68 13.45 -4.77 5.17
N MET A 69 12.26 -4.24 5.49
CA MET A 69 12.06 -2.80 5.67
C MET A 69 11.76 -2.45 7.13
N ALA A 70 10.99 -3.26 7.85
CA ALA A 70 10.66 -3.03 9.26
C ALA A 70 11.89 -3.07 10.17
N GLU A 71 12.94 -3.80 9.77
CA GLU A 71 14.21 -3.91 10.52
C GLU A 71 15.15 -2.73 10.29
N ARG A 72 14.85 -1.82 9.34
CA ARG A 72 15.73 -0.70 9.01
C ARG A 72 15.37 0.52 9.84
N GLN A 73 16.32 1.01 10.65
CA GLN A 73 16.18 2.27 11.36
C GLN A 73 15.84 3.42 10.39
N GLY A 74 14.79 4.17 10.69
CA GLY A 74 14.34 5.29 9.86
C GLY A 74 13.51 4.90 8.62
N ALA A 75 13.15 3.63 8.47
CA ALA A 75 12.13 3.23 7.50
C ALA A 75 10.73 3.49 8.06
N GLU A 76 9.83 3.94 7.18
CA GLU A 76 8.45 4.27 7.54
C GLU A 76 7.50 3.62 6.54
N ILE A 77 6.57 2.81 7.02
CA ILE A 77 5.57 2.12 6.19
C ILE A 77 4.34 3.01 6.11
N LEU A 78 4.07 3.54 4.92
CA LEU A 78 2.95 4.44 4.69
C LEU A 78 1.69 3.67 4.29
N ALA A 79 1.83 2.57 3.54
CA ALA A 79 0.73 1.68 3.20
C ALA A 79 1.19 0.22 3.08
N ALA A 80 0.46 -0.68 3.73
CA ALA A 80 0.62 -2.12 3.56
C ALA A 80 0.00 -2.54 2.22
N GLY A 81 0.81 -3.07 1.32
CA GLY A 81 0.43 -3.48 -0.02
C GLY A 81 -0.25 -4.84 -0.08
N MET A 82 -1.24 -4.97 -0.95
CA MET A 82 -1.81 -6.28 -1.32
C MET A 82 -1.14 -6.78 -2.61
N SER A 83 -0.81 -8.08 -2.66
CA SER A 83 -0.12 -8.70 -3.79
C SER A 83 -0.44 -10.18 -3.88
N THR A 84 -0.46 -10.73 -5.09
CA THR A 84 -0.56 -12.18 -5.36
C THR A 84 0.80 -12.88 -5.44
N SER A 85 1.91 -12.15 -5.36
CA SER A 85 3.28 -12.71 -5.48
C SER A 85 4.12 -12.57 -4.21
N LYS A 86 3.65 -11.79 -3.21
CA LYS A 86 4.27 -11.62 -1.90
C LYS A 86 3.31 -12.05 -0.79
N GLY A 87 3.80 -12.33 0.42
CA GLY A 87 2.96 -12.68 1.58
C GLY A 87 2.16 -11.51 2.14
N TYR A 88 1.36 -11.80 3.18
CA TYR A 88 0.70 -10.78 3.99
C TYR A 88 1.74 -9.84 4.61
N GLY A 89 1.37 -8.56 4.78
CA GLY A 89 2.31 -7.52 5.24
C GLY A 89 3.29 -7.02 4.17
N GLY A 90 3.16 -7.45 2.90
CA GLY A 90 3.84 -6.80 1.77
C GLY A 90 3.73 -5.27 1.87
N ILE A 91 4.79 -4.53 1.59
CA ILE A 91 4.79 -3.06 1.71
C ILE A 91 4.44 -2.46 0.35
N GLY A 92 3.39 -1.65 0.31
CA GLY A 92 2.90 -0.96 -0.89
C GLY A 92 3.54 0.39 -1.08
N VAL A 93 3.62 1.17 0.00
CA VAL A 93 4.32 2.46 0.02
C VAL A 93 5.14 2.56 1.29
N ALA A 94 6.39 2.98 1.16
CA ALA A 94 7.25 3.25 2.29
C ALA A 94 8.28 4.33 1.96
N ARG A 95 8.81 4.94 3.02
CA ARG A 95 9.97 5.81 2.96
C ARG A 95 11.17 5.13 3.60
N TYR A 96 12.35 5.34 3.04
CA TYR A 96 13.61 5.06 3.71
C TYR A 96 14.65 6.11 3.31
N GLY A 97 15.10 6.91 4.28
CA GLY A 97 15.89 8.10 4.00
C GLY A 97 15.14 9.07 3.08
N HIS A 98 15.77 9.44 1.96
CA HIS A 98 15.22 10.32 0.92
C HIS A 98 14.52 9.56 -0.23
N LEU A 99 14.35 8.24 -0.11
CA LEU A 99 13.71 7.42 -1.13
C LEU A 99 12.26 7.11 -0.76
N LEU A 100 11.36 7.37 -1.70
CA LEU A 100 9.97 6.90 -1.69
C LEU A 100 9.86 5.61 -2.51
N TYR A 101 9.43 4.55 -1.86
CA TYR A 101 9.10 3.29 -2.52
C TYR A 101 7.61 3.29 -2.84
N TRP A 102 7.27 3.18 -4.13
CA TRP A 102 5.90 3.21 -4.62
C TRP A 102 5.56 1.95 -5.42
N GLY A 103 4.58 1.18 -4.96
CA GLY A 103 4.30 -0.19 -5.46
C GLY A 103 3.17 -0.30 -6.46
N TYR A 104 2.65 0.82 -6.94
CA TYR A 104 1.51 0.89 -7.83
C TYR A 104 1.98 1.36 -9.20
N SER A 105 1.66 0.59 -10.24
CA SER A 105 2.13 0.81 -11.60
C SER A 105 1.08 1.40 -12.54
N GLY A 106 -0.11 1.71 -12.03
CA GLY A 106 -1.17 2.29 -12.83
C GLY A 106 -0.83 3.70 -13.30
N MET A 107 -1.18 4.00 -14.54
CA MET A 107 -1.15 5.36 -15.06
C MET A 107 -2.12 6.25 -14.25
N PRO A 108 -1.94 7.58 -14.24
CA PRO A 108 -2.83 8.48 -13.50
C PRO A 108 -4.32 8.26 -13.78
N GLU A 109 -4.71 8.00 -15.04
CA GLU A 109 -6.10 7.73 -15.44
C GLU A 109 -6.63 6.41 -14.87
N GLN A 110 -5.74 5.49 -14.53
CA GLN A 110 -6.04 4.20 -13.92
C GLN A 110 -6.05 4.28 -12.39
N MET A 111 -5.66 5.40 -11.79
CA MET A 111 -5.69 5.58 -10.34
C MET A 111 -7.06 6.07 -9.88
N THR A 112 -7.49 5.64 -8.69
CA THR A 112 -8.64 6.28 -8.02
C THR A 112 -8.26 7.71 -7.62
N ASP A 113 -9.23 8.60 -7.44
CA ASP A 113 -8.92 9.98 -7.02
C ASP A 113 -8.24 10.03 -5.65
N ALA A 114 -8.69 9.19 -4.71
CA ALA A 114 -7.99 8.99 -3.43
C ALA A 114 -6.54 8.48 -3.62
N GLY A 115 -6.32 7.57 -4.57
CA GLY A 115 -4.98 7.09 -4.92
C GLY A 115 -4.08 8.17 -5.50
N LYS A 116 -4.61 9.06 -6.35
CA LYS A 116 -3.88 10.21 -6.91
C LYS A 116 -3.49 11.19 -5.79
N ASN A 117 -4.44 11.54 -4.93
CA ASN A 117 -4.19 12.40 -3.78
C ASN A 117 -3.09 11.81 -2.90
N PHE A 118 -3.20 10.52 -2.57
CA PHE A 118 -2.19 9.83 -1.77
C PHE A 118 -0.80 9.82 -2.40
N PHE A 119 -0.70 9.67 -3.72
CA PHE A 119 0.58 9.75 -4.43
C PHE A 119 1.20 11.15 -4.33
N VAL A 120 0.43 12.19 -4.62
CA VAL A 120 0.90 13.58 -4.53
C VAL A 120 1.29 13.94 -3.10
N ASN A 121 0.46 13.55 -2.13
CA ASN A 121 0.74 13.73 -0.71
C ASN A 121 2.01 13.01 -0.26
N SER A 122 2.29 11.82 -0.79
CA SER A 122 3.53 11.09 -0.49
C SER A 122 4.76 11.86 -0.98
N ILE A 123 4.71 12.45 -2.18
CA ILE A 123 5.80 13.30 -2.70
C ILE A 123 5.96 14.56 -1.85
N PHE A 124 4.85 15.21 -1.50
CA PHE A 124 4.85 16.40 -0.65
C PHE A 124 5.46 16.11 0.72
N TYR A 125 5.08 14.99 1.33
CA TYR A 125 5.64 14.54 2.61
C TYR A 125 7.15 14.32 2.51
N MET A 126 7.63 13.65 1.45
CA MET A 126 9.07 13.49 1.22
C MET A 126 9.82 14.82 1.12
N ASN A 127 9.20 15.85 0.53
CA ASN A 127 9.80 17.19 0.47
C ASN A 127 9.87 17.86 1.85
N LYS A 128 8.84 17.65 2.71
CA LYS A 128 8.82 18.18 4.08
C LYS A 128 9.90 17.56 4.97
N VAL A 129 10.05 16.24 4.92
CA VAL A 129 10.99 15.51 5.81
C VAL A 129 12.39 15.34 5.24
N GLY A 130 12.59 15.67 3.96
CA GLY A 130 13.87 15.58 3.27
C GLY A 130 14.74 16.84 3.36
N LYS A 131 14.31 17.86 4.11
CA LYS A 131 15.10 19.05 4.46
C LYS A 131 15.81 18.82 5.78
#